data_AF-A0A812YEU2-F1
#
_entry.id   AF-A0A812YEU2-F1
#
_cell.length_a   1.000
_cell.length_b   1.000
_cell.length_c   1.000
_cell.angle_alpha   90.00
_cell.angle_beta   90.00
_cell.angle_gamma   90.00
#
_symmetry.space_group_name_H-M   'P 1'
#
loop_
_entity.id
_entity.type
_entity.pdbx_description
1 polymer ?
#
loop_
_entity_poly.entity_id
_entity_poly.type
_entity_poly.pdbx_seq_one_letter_code
_entity_poly.pdbx_strand_id
1 'polypeptide(L)'
;MKLISDIFHNHCGGDGKVSPSTLRELLLTLGDHNLGIWDTSDVDTILARWSDRSAIDFDEFVSWVYQDCALLSPRDCADECSHSPRHLTINFDVNKTLVMRDKTAGKSVEVVINEVLAETCWGTVEGSEWILVSDKPSSLRPEAPAGGESLVSYAEFLERTMPGSAARKDRQKLKGAFTLQGHPGESMDHSHKELCKQLIYPDGSPVQVVHAFFRLLVELKRSKRSFCLIFRSFGEDLELVSQELNSFCEGKHPMFPGFCMDGSDGEPDYRFHMGHPERYGNFHVEDEELHLVLGTIEQPGEGRYKDAQDKTLAFFQQNDLPVKRIISGTSAVVEFIWDLSSKCVTAGFRDNFQFWKEKNHSQDGGKFFLFDASRSTQRHEMFFDDNVHFDDLKIVRPFNRLRQRKSWWGLPLLQTHVCRADALTAINDDLYFVSEVQRMEANYEHKLAAIQRCSTCLRRLPKHGAQSVSLPDLHRDTNYDAWEGLRKDERVLPLTSDADADFFSPTALGSQGTQT
;
A
#
# COMPACT_ATOMS: atom_id res chain seq x y z
N MET A 1 25.60 -17.52 -0.44
CA MET A 1 27.07 -17.60 -0.35
C MET A 1 27.77 -16.96 -1.54
N LYS A 2 27.50 -17.34 -2.80
CA LYS A 2 28.08 -16.65 -3.97
C LYS A 2 27.80 -15.15 -3.97
N LEU A 3 26.56 -14.71 -3.78
CA LEU A 3 26.23 -13.27 -3.64
C LEU A 3 26.99 -12.58 -2.49
N ILE A 4 27.08 -13.20 -1.32
CA ILE A 4 27.77 -12.66 -0.14
C ILE A 4 29.29 -12.59 -0.36
N SER A 5 29.85 -13.60 -1.03
CA SER A 5 31.26 -13.70 -1.40
C SER A 5 31.61 -12.73 -2.53
N ASP A 6 30.79 -12.62 -3.56
CA ASP A 6 30.94 -11.68 -4.67
C ASP A 6 30.86 -10.24 -4.15
N ILE A 7 29.88 -9.93 -3.29
CA ILE A 7 29.78 -8.61 -2.66
C ILE A 7 31.01 -8.35 -1.77
N PHE A 8 31.48 -9.32 -0.97
CA PHE A 8 32.69 -9.16 -0.16
C PHE A 8 33.95 -8.95 -0.98
N HIS A 9 34.18 -9.76 -2.01
CA HIS A 9 35.36 -9.63 -2.85
C HIS A 9 35.32 -8.40 -3.77
N ASN A 10 34.14 -7.93 -4.15
CA ASN A 10 33.98 -6.66 -4.87
C ASN A 10 34.34 -5.43 -4.00
N HIS A 11 34.34 -5.60 -2.68
CA HIS A 11 34.62 -4.53 -1.71
C HIS A 11 35.92 -4.79 -0.91
N CYS A 12 36.63 -5.90 -1.12
CA CYS A 12 37.88 -6.19 -0.42
C CYS A 12 39.07 -5.50 -1.09
N GLY A 13 40.02 -5.01 -0.27
CA GLY A 13 41.30 -4.50 -0.76
C GLY A 13 42.18 -5.62 -1.34
N GLY A 14 43.30 -5.26 -1.98
CA GLY A 14 44.24 -6.23 -2.54
C GLY A 14 44.92 -7.18 -1.54
N ASP A 15 44.69 -6.95 -0.24
CA ASP A 15 45.13 -7.78 0.89
C ASP A 15 44.07 -8.80 1.36
N GLY A 16 42.91 -8.85 0.70
CA GLY A 16 41.81 -9.77 1.03
C GLY A 16 41.01 -9.38 2.27
N LYS A 17 41.12 -8.13 2.73
CA LYS A 17 40.44 -7.61 3.92
C LYS A 17 39.54 -6.42 3.59
N VAL A 18 38.57 -6.17 4.46
CA VAL A 18 37.59 -5.08 4.34
C VAL A 18 37.72 -4.15 5.55
N SER A 19 37.79 -2.84 5.29
CA SER A 19 37.84 -1.81 6.34
C SER A 19 36.46 -1.59 6.99
N PRO A 20 36.37 -1.03 8.21
CA PRO A 20 35.07 -0.77 8.85
C PRO A 20 34.11 0.10 8.03
N SER A 21 34.63 1.11 7.32
CA SER A 21 33.83 1.95 6.42
C SER A 21 33.29 1.17 5.22
N THR A 22 34.10 0.26 4.67
CA THR A 22 33.71 -0.56 3.53
C THR A 22 32.79 -1.72 3.93
N LEU A 23 32.96 -2.24 5.15
CA LEU A 23 32.08 -3.25 5.74
C LEU A 23 30.67 -2.69 5.99
N ARG A 24 30.59 -1.41 6.39
CA ARG A 24 29.33 -0.68 6.52
C ARG A 24 28.56 -0.67 5.20
N GLU A 25 29.22 -0.24 4.12
CA GLU A 25 28.63 -0.24 2.77
C GLU A 25 28.20 -1.64 2.33
N LEU A 26 29.01 -2.65 2.66
CA LEU A 26 28.74 -4.04 2.32
C LEU A 26 27.51 -4.62 3.05
N LEU A 27 27.39 -4.38 4.35
CA LEU A 27 26.24 -4.83 5.13
C LEU A 27 24.95 -4.10 4.72
N LEU A 28 25.06 -2.81 4.36
CA LEU A 28 23.96 -2.05 3.78
C LEU A 28 23.55 -2.60 2.40
N THR A 29 24.52 -2.91 1.54
CA THR A 29 24.31 -3.54 0.21
C THR A 29 23.61 -4.90 0.33
N LEU A 30 23.97 -5.70 1.34
CA LEU A 30 23.27 -6.96 1.65
C LEU A 30 21.85 -6.75 2.19
N GLY A 31 21.60 -5.62 2.88
CA GLY A 31 20.27 -5.18 3.28
C GLY A 31 19.40 -4.76 2.09
N ASP A 32 20.00 -4.05 1.12
CA ASP A 32 19.34 -3.47 -0.06
C ASP A 32 19.05 -4.49 -1.17
N HIS A 33 19.83 -5.58 -1.28
CA HIS A 33 19.56 -6.69 -2.21
C HIS A 33 18.42 -7.64 -1.77
N ASN A 34 17.28 -7.10 -1.32
CA ASN A 34 16.05 -7.84 -1.00
C ASN A 34 16.11 -8.88 0.14
N LEU A 35 17.22 -8.99 0.88
CA LEU A 35 17.27 -9.93 2.01
C LEU A 35 16.76 -9.29 3.33
N GLY A 36 16.77 -7.95 3.44
CA GLY A 36 16.20 -7.23 4.59
C GLY A 36 16.81 -7.60 5.95
N ILE A 37 18.05 -8.09 5.96
CA ILE A 37 18.65 -8.75 7.13
C ILE A 37 19.04 -7.74 8.22
N TRP A 38 19.68 -6.61 7.87
CA TRP A 38 20.21 -5.63 8.84
C TRP A 38 19.85 -4.18 8.49
N ASP A 39 19.67 -3.34 9.50
CA ASP A 39 19.50 -1.89 9.38
C ASP A 39 20.76 -1.06 9.72
N THR A 40 20.71 0.27 9.55
CA THR A 40 21.85 1.15 9.84
C THR A 40 22.27 1.11 11.30
N SER A 41 21.32 0.93 12.23
CA SER A 41 21.58 0.78 13.67
C SER A 41 22.10 -0.62 14.00
N ASP A 42 21.63 -1.67 13.33
CA ASP A 42 22.17 -3.02 13.40
C ASP A 42 23.61 -3.03 12.87
N VAL A 43 23.85 -2.37 11.74
CA VAL A 43 25.17 -2.19 11.14
C VAL A 43 26.05 -1.37 12.06
N ASP A 44 25.58 -0.26 12.63
CA ASP A 44 26.35 0.57 13.55
C ASP A 44 26.56 -0.13 14.90
N THR A 45 25.65 -1.01 15.35
CA THR A 45 25.82 -1.86 16.55
C THR A 45 26.81 -2.99 16.29
N ILE A 46 26.75 -3.61 15.11
CA ILE A 46 27.73 -4.57 14.64
C ILE A 46 29.09 -3.88 14.60
N LEU A 47 29.21 -2.72 13.94
CA LEU A 47 30.43 -1.91 13.82
C LEU A 47 30.92 -1.35 15.16
N ALA A 48 30.05 -1.07 16.14
CA ALA A 48 30.46 -0.63 17.47
C ALA A 48 31.21 -1.74 18.23
N ARG A 49 30.85 -3.01 17.99
CA ARG A 49 31.61 -4.19 18.46
C ARG A 49 32.96 -4.35 17.76
N TRP A 50 33.24 -3.57 16.71
CA TRP A 50 34.51 -3.50 15.96
C TRP A 50 35.37 -2.28 16.28
N SER A 51 35.00 -1.44 17.26
CA SER A 51 35.71 -0.16 17.53
C SER A 51 37.21 -0.32 17.85
N ASP A 52 37.69 -1.53 18.13
CA ASP A 52 39.07 -1.89 18.46
C ASP A 52 39.86 -2.57 17.32
N ARG A 53 39.26 -2.83 16.15
CA ARG A 53 39.92 -3.53 15.03
C ARG A 53 40.00 -2.71 13.74
N SER A 54 41.08 -2.91 12.97
CA SER A 54 41.39 -2.08 11.79
C SER A 54 40.91 -2.66 10.45
N ALA A 55 40.73 -3.98 10.32
CA ALA A 55 40.22 -4.64 9.11
C ALA A 55 39.77 -6.09 9.40
N ILE A 56 38.94 -6.65 8.52
CA ILE A 56 38.30 -7.96 8.68
C ILE A 56 38.56 -8.83 7.46
N ASP A 57 38.86 -10.11 7.63
CA ASP A 57 38.93 -11.04 6.50
C ASP A 57 37.59 -11.74 6.20
N PHE A 58 37.52 -12.48 5.10
CA PHE A 58 36.28 -13.11 4.66
C PHE A 58 35.76 -14.17 5.64
N ASP A 59 36.66 -14.92 6.28
CA ASP A 59 36.29 -15.98 7.22
C ASP A 59 35.74 -15.38 8.53
N GLU A 60 36.34 -14.28 8.99
CA GLU A 60 35.81 -13.46 10.08
C GLU A 60 34.44 -12.88 9.69
N PHE A 61 34.32 -12.22 8.52
CA PHE A 61 33.04 -11.67 8.05
C PHE A 61 31.91 -12.71 8.03
N VAL A 62 32.19 -13.89 7.47
CA VAL A 62 31.24 -15.00 7.42
C VAL A 62 30.90 -15.46 8.84
N SER A 63 31.87 -15.67 9.73
CA SER A 63 31.59 -16.08 11.13
C SER A 63 30.70 -15.10 11.90
N TRP A 64 30.58 -13.83 11.48
CA TRP A 64 29.84 -12.79 12.21
C TRP A 64 28.41 -12.62 11.70
N VAL A 65 28.24 -12.64 10.36
CA VAL A 65 26.93 -12.83 9.73
C VAL A 65 26.19 -14.02 10.36
N TYR A 66 26.94 -15.05 10.76
CA TYR A 66 26.44 -16.25 11.42
C TYR A 66 25.98 -16.03 12.85
N GLN A 67 26.72 -15.28 13.66
CA GLN A 67 26.41 -15.07 15.08
C GLN A 67 25.21 -14.15 15.26
N ASP A 68 25.10 -13.09 14.46
CA ASP A 68 23.98 -12.14 14.58
C ASP A 68 22.70 -12.63 13.87
N CYS A 69 22.79 -13.38 12.76
CA CYS A 69 21.62 -14.10 12.21
C CYS A 69 21.07 -15.17 13.18
N ALA A 70 21.92 -15.71 14.07
CA ALA A 70 21.51 -16.66 15.10
C ALA A 70 20.88 -15.98 16.34
N LEU A 71 21.25 -14.73 16.64
CA LEU A 71 20.63 -13.93 17.71
C LEU A 71 19.29 -13.30 17.30
N LEU A 72 19.08 -13.06 16.00
CA LEU A 72 17.83 -12.58 15.41
C LEU A 72 16.80 -13.70 15.14
N SER A 73 17.16 -14.95 15.42
CA SER A 73 16.23 -16.08 15.40
C SER A 73 15.77 -16.36 16.83
N PRO A 74 14.46 -16.52 17.10
CA PRO A 74 14.05 -17.30 18.25
C PRO A 74 14.70 -18.67 18.15
N ARG A 75 15.26 -19.14 19.27
CA ARG A 75 15.81 -20.48 19.42
C ARG A 75 14.72 -21.50 19.07
N ASP A 76 15.10 -22.47 18.24
CA ASP A 76 14.52 -23.80 18.14
C ASP A 76 12.99 -23.92 18.27
N CYS A 77 12.31 -23.93 17.13
CA CYS A 77 11.17 -24.85 16.96
C CYS A 77 11.45 -25.71 15.73
N ALA A 78 12.24 -26.75 15.96
CA ALA A 78 12.18 -27.96 15.17
C ALA A 78 10.81 -28.60 15.46
N ASP A 79 9.81 -28.20 14.71
CA ASP A 79 8.65 -29.04 14.44
C ASP A 79 8.20 -28.68 13.03
N GLU A 80 8.05 -29.69 12.19
CA GLU A 80 7.21 -29.66 11.00
C GLU A 80 5.76 -29.46 11.48
N CYS A 81 5.47 -28.28 12.01
CA CYS A 81 4.14 -27.95 12.47
C CYS A 81 3.31 -27.79 11.20
N SER A 82 2.21 -28.52 11.08
CA SER A 82 1.21 -28.29 10.04
C SER A 82 0.77 -26.83 10.15
N HIS A 83 1.37 -25.92 9.37
CA HIS A 83 1.16 -24.49 9.57
C HIS A 83 -0.27 -24.19 9.11
N SER A 84 -1.17 -24.00 10.08
CA SER A 84 -2.42 -23.29 9.83
C SER A 84 -2.08 -21.98 9.12
N PRO A 85 -2.81 -21.62 8.06
CA PRO A 85 -2.45 -20.43 7.28
C PRO A 85 -2.53 -19.17 8.18
N ARG A 86 -1.60 -18.22 7.99
CA ARG A 86 -1.38 -17.04 8.88
C ARG A 86 -2.62 -16.20 9.11
N HIS A 87 -2.84 -15.60 10.27
CA HIS A 87 -3.93 -14.63 10.39
C HIS A 87 -3.73 -13.44 9.42
N LEU A 88 -4.73 -13.11 8.61
CA LEU A 88 -4.65 -11.97 7.68
C LEU A 88 -5.15 -10.69 8.35
N THR A 89 -4.46 -9.58 8.16
CA THR A 89 -4.98 -8.26 8.51
C THR A 89 -5.08 -7.45 7.24
N ILE A 90 -6.29 -7.22 6.74
CA ILE A 90 -6.50 -6.61 5.43
C ILE A 90 -7.03 -5.20 5.61
N ASN A 91 -6.19 -4.23 5.26
CA ASN A 91 -6.57 -2.82 5.21
C ASN A 91 -7.03 -2.50 3.78
N PHE A 92 -8.23 -1.97 3.64
CA PHE A 92 -8.75 -1.46 2.38
C PHE A 92 -8.94 0.03 2.46
N ASP A 93 -8.29 0.78 1.57
CA ASP A 93 -8.82 2.06 1.19
C ASP A 93 -10.23 1.90 0.60
N VAL A 94 -11.07 2.93 0.77
CA VAL A 94 -12.45 2.92 0.31
C VAL A 94 -12.59 3.52 -1.09
N ASN A 95 -12.10 4.73 -1.33
CA ASN A 95 -12.48 5.50 -2.51
C ASN A 95 -11.67 5.06 -3.74
N LYS A 96 -12.35 4.74 -4.85
CA LYS A 96 -11.76 4.20 -6.09
C LYS A 96 -11.00 2.86 -5.92
N THR A 97 -10.86 2.37 -4.69
CA THR A 97 -10.44 1.01 -4.36
C THR A 97 -11.64 0.05 -4.24
N LEU A 98 -12.59 0.37 -3.36
CA LEU A 98 -13.81 -0.40 -3.13
C LEU A 98 -15.07 0.28 -3.68
N VAL A 99 -15.10 1.61 -3.60
CA VAL A 99 -16.27 2.44 -3.90
C VAL A 99 -15.96 3.29 -5.14
N MET A 100 -16.69 3.08 -6.23
CA MET A 100 -16.47 3.78 -7.50
C MET A 100 -17.22 5.11 -7.58
N ARG A 101 -17.25 5.85 -6.47
CA ARG A 101 -17.79 7.22 -6.35
C ARG A 101 -16.99 7.97 -5.31
N ASP A 102 -16.98 9.29 -5.39
CA ASP A 102 -16.31 10.14 -4.40
C ASP A 102 -17.25 11.24 -3.95
N LYS A 103 -17.90 11.03 -2.80
CA LYS A 103 -18.83 12.00 -2.24
C LYS A 103 -18.11 13.27 -1.80
N THR A 104 -16.90 13.14 -1.26
CA THR A 104 -16.10 14.27 -0.76
C THR A 104 -15.67 15.19 -1.89
N ALA A 105 -15.29 14.64 -3.05
CA ALA A 105 -14.97 15.41 -4.26
C ALA A 105 -16.18 15.71 -5.16
N GLY A 106 -17.38 15.21 -4.81
CA GLY A 106 -18.61 15.41 -5.58
C GLY A 106 -18.64 14.69 -6.93
N LYS A 107 -17.91 13.58 -7.07
CA LYS A 107 -17.83 12.80 -8.32
C LYS A 107 -18.85 11.67 -8.30
N SER A 108 -19.65 11.60 -9.37
CA SER A 108 -20.55 10.47 -9.63
C SER A 108 -19.78 9.25 -10.14
N VAL A 109 -20.46 8.10 -10.23
CA VAL A 109 -19.87 6.87 -10.76
C VAL A 109 -19.36 7.07 -12.18
N GLU A 110 -20.15 7.74 -13.02
CA GLU A 110 -19.83 8.00 -14.43
C GLU A 110 -18.54 8.83 -14.57
N VAL A 111 -18.32 9.78 -13.67
CA VAL A 111 -17.09 10.59 -13.64
C VAL A 111 -15.90 9.73 -13.22
N VAL A 112 -16.04 8.90 -12.19
CA VAL A 112 -14.97 8.00 -11.73
C VAL A 112 -14.61 6.98 -12.81
N ILE A 113 -15.59 6.39 -13.50
CA ILE A 113 -15.33 5.47 -14.62
C ILE A 113 -14.59 6.16 -15.77
N ASN A 114 -14.90 7.42 -16.07
CA ASN A 114 -14.14 8.21 -17.03
C ASN A 114 -12.68 8.40 -16.59
N GLU A 115 -12.43 8.66 -15.30
CA GLU A 115 -11.06 8.74 -14.76
C GLU A 115 -10.33 7.40 -14.85
N VAL A 116 -11.00 6.29 -14.55
CA VAL A 116 -10.44 4.93 -14.70
C VAL A 116 -10.07 4.66 -16.15
N LEU A 117 -10.93 4.99 -17.11
CA LEU A 117 -10.66 4.82 -18.53
C LEU A 117 -9.53 5.73 -19.01
N ALA A 118 -9.46 6.98 -18.55
CA ALA A 118 -8.34 7.89 -18.86
C ALA A 118 -6.99 7.34 -18.39
N GLU A 119 -6.97 6.55 -17.31
CA GLU A 119 -5.77 5.93 -16.73
C GLU A 119 -5.42 4.57 -17.34
N THR A 120 -6.34 3.94 -18.07
CA THR A 120 -6.20 2.56 -18.60
C THR A 120 -6.37 2.48 -20.12
N CYS A 121 -6.67 3.58 -20.79
CA CYS A 121 -6.62 3.68 -22.25
C CYS A 121 -5.27 4.22 -22.69
N TRP A 122 -4.68 3.58 -23.70
CA TRP A 122 -3.30 3.82 -24.12
C TRP A 122 -3.26 4.39 -25.54
N GLY A 123 -2.36 5.35 -25.76
CA GLY A 123 -2.26 6.07 -27.01
C GLY A 123 -0.84 6.51 -27.35
N THR A 124 -0.66 6.98 -28.57
CA THR A 124 0.54 7.69 -29.03
C THR A 124 0.34 9.19 -28.89
N VAL A 125 1.45 9.94 -28.84
CA VAL A 125 1.42 11.41 -28.86
C VAL A 125 1.92 11.87 -30.23
N GLU A 126 1.04 12.51 -31.00
CA GLU A 126 1.37 13.08 -32.31
C GLU A 126 1.29 14.60 -32.22
N GLY A 127 2.46 15.25 -32.17
CA GLY A 127 2.53 16.70 -31.94
C GLY A 127 2.04 17.08 -30.55
N SER A 128 0.91 17.78 -30.47
CA SER A 128 0.26 18.17 -29.21
C SER A 128 -1.01 17.38 -28.90
N GLU A 129 -1.31 16.35 -29.68
CA GLU A 129 -2.52 15.54 -29.54
C GLU A 129 -2.19 14.13 -29.06
N TRP A 130 -3.09 13.58 -28.26
CA TRP A 130 -3.05 12.19 -27.82
C TRP A 130 -4.05 11.38 -28.64
N ILE A 131 -3.57 10.30 -29.25
CA ILE A 131 -4.37 9.47 -30.16
C ILE A 131 -4.48 8.07 -29.58
N LEU A 132 -5.72 7.64 -29.32
CA LEU A 132 -6.02 6.31 -28.82
C LEU A 132 -5.55 5.22 -29.79
N VAL A 133 -4.87 4.20 -29.28
CA VAL A 133 -4.31 3.10 -30.09
C VAL A 133 -5.13 1.81 -30.00
N SER A 134 -5.89 1.62 -28.92
CA SER A 134 -6.72 0.43 -28.71
C SER A 134 -8.15 0.79 -28.35
N ASP A 135 -9.09 0.00 -28.87
CA ASP A 135 -10.53 0.09 -28.56
C ASP A 135 -10.91 -0.60 -27.23
N LYS A 136 -9.92 -1.11 -26.47
CA LYS A 136 -10.11 -1.76 -25.18
C LYS A 136 -9.20 -1.16 -24.13
N PRO A 137 -9.71 -0.86 -22.92
CA PRO A 137 -8.87 -0.44 -21.82
C PRO A 137 -8.04 -1.63 -21.32
N SER A 138 -6.86 -1.34 -20.78
CA SER A 138 -5.97 -2.32 -20.18
C SER A 138 -5.31 -1.74 -18.95
N SER A 139 -5.34 -2.48 -17.85
CA SER A 139 -4.67 -2.10 -16.60
C SER A 139 -3.15 -2.08 -16.75
N LEU A 140 -2.62 -2.93 -17.64
CA LEU A 140 -1.20 -2.98 -17.97
C LEU A 140 -0.92 -2.16 -19.23
N ARG A 141 0.22 -1.48 -19.24
CA ARG A 141 0.70 -0.77 -20.44
C ARG A 141 1.01 -1.82 -21.53
N PRO A 142 0.39 -1.75 -22.72
CA PRO A 142 0.71 -2.65 -23.81
C PRO A 142 2.16 -2.48 -24.26
N GLU A 143 2.77 -3.56 -24.73
CA GLU A 143 4.09 -3.50 -25.35
C GLU A 143 4.05 -2.59 -26.58
N ALA A 144 5.06 -1.73 -26.72
CA ALA A 144 5.22 -0.94 -27.92
C ALA A 144 5.50 -1.87 -29.12
N PRO A 145 4.98 -1.56 -30.33
CA PRO A 145 5.40 -2.24 -31.55
C PRO A 145 6.94 -2.21 -31.66
N ALA A 146 7.56 -3.29 -32.12
CA ALA A 146 9.03 -3.41 -32.14
C ALA A 146 9.72 -2.18 -32.77
N GLY A 147 10.44 -1.40 -31.95
CA GLY A 147 11.13 -0.17 -32.35
C GLY A 147 10.31 1.13 -32.25
N GLY A 148 9.07 1.09 -31.74
CA GLY A 148 8.22 2.24 -31.50
C GLY A 148 8.37 2.86 -30.10
N GLU A 149 7.85 4.07 -29.92
CA GLU A 149 7.80 4.75 -28.62
C GLU A 149 6.82 4.05 -27.66
N SER A 150 7.11 4.13 -26.36
CA SER A 150 6.20 3.62 -25.32
C SER A 150 4.86 4.35 -25.41
N LEU A 151 3.77 3.57 -25.39
CA LEU A 151 2.42 4.13 -25.26
C LEU A 151 2.29 4.88 -23.94
N VAL A 152 1.41 5.88 -23.94
CA VAL A 152 1.15 6.78 -22.82
C VAL A 152 -0.36 6.76 -22.56
N SER A 153 -0.77 6.68 -21.30
CA SER A 153 -2.21 6.80 -20.99
C SER A 153 -2.68 8.25 -21.17
N TYR A 154 -3.98 8.47 -21.33
CA TYR A 154 -4.49 9.84 -21.42
C TYR A 154 -4.19 10.64 -20.14
N ALA A 155 -4.33 10.00 -18.97
CA ALA A 155 -3.96 10.61 -17.70
C ALA A 155 -2.48 11.01 -17.63
N GLU A 156 -1.56 10.14 -18.07
CA GLU A 156 -0.13 10.45 -18.14
C GLU A 156 0.17 11.58 -19.12
N PHE A 157 -0.51 11.61 -20.27
CA PHE A 157 -0.39 12.70 -21.24
C PHE A 157 -0.79 14.05 -20.63
N LEU A 158 -1.88 14.10 -19.85
CA LEU A 158 -2.31 15.33 -19.17
C LEU A 158 -1.30 15.77 -18.11
N GLU A 159 -0.72 14.84 -17.34
CA GLU A 159 0.33 15.19 -16.37
C GLU A 159 1.58 15.77 -17.04
N ARG A 160 1.96 15.26 -18.23
CA ARG A 160 3.10 15.77 -19.01
C ARG A 160 2.84 17.14 -19.65
N THR A 161 1.65 17.36 -20.17
CA THR A 161 1.30 18.58 -20.92
C THR A 161 0.82 19.72 -20.04
N MET A 162 0.24 19.40 -18.88
CA MET A 162 -0.24 20.37 -17.91
C MET A 162 0.32 20.05 -16.52
N PRO A 163 1.64 20.17 -16.30
CA PRO A 163 2.26 19.82 -15.03
C PRO A 163 1.89 20.80 -13.91
N GLY A 164 2.09 20.36 -12.67
CA GLY A 164 1.91 21.18 -11.47
C GLY A 164 0.49 21.21 -10.92
N SER A 165 0.35 21.70 -9.70
CA SER A 165 -0.90 21.67 -8.95
C SER A 165 -1.97 22.64 -9.48
N ALA A 166 -1.55 23.77 -10.06
CA ALA A 166 -2.46 24.77 -10.61
C ALA A 166 -3.35 24.20 -11.71
N ALA A 167 -2.83 23.29 -12.53
CA ALA A 167 -3.57 22.63 -13.61
C ALA A 167 -4.32 21.36 -13.16
N ARG A 168 -4.19 20.93 -11.90
CA ARG A 168 -4.78 19.67 -11.39
C ARG A 168 -6.29 19.61 -11.60
N LYS A 169 -6.99 20.73 -11.39
CA LYS A 169 -8.45 20.81 -11.61
C LYS A 169 -8.82 20.61 -13.07
N ASP A 170 -8.07 21.21 -13.97
CA ASP A 170 -8.30 21.09 -15.41
C ASP A 170 -8.01 19.65 -15.86
N ARG A 171 -6.94 19.02 -15.35
CA ARG A 171 -6.67 17.60 -15.56
C ARG A 171 -7.82 16.73 -15.07
N GLN A 172 -8.32 16.94 -13.85
CA GLN A 172 -9.47 16.18 -13.32
C GLN A 172 -10.72 16.35 -14.17
N LYS A 173 -11.01 17.58 -14.61
CA LYS A 173 -12.14 17.86 -15.51
C LYS A 173 -12.01 17.12 -16.85
N LEU A 174 -10.82 17.12 -17.45
CA LEU A 174 -10.55 16.43 -18.71
C LEU A 174 -10.61 14.90 -18.56
N LYS A 175 -10.04 14.34 -17.48
CA LYS A 175 -10.16 12.92 -17.17
C LYS A 175 -11.61 12.50 -16.95
N GLY A 176 -12.37 13.28 -16.18
CA GLY A 176 -13.79 13.03 -15.92
C GLY A 176 -14.71 13.17 -17.14
N ALA A 177 -14.21 13.76 -18.23
CA ALA A 177 -14.91 13.96 -19.50
C ALA A 177 -14.36 13.07 -20.64
N PHE A 178 -13.45 12.14 -20.34
CA PHE A 178 -12.63 11.44 -21.33
C PHE A 178 -13.41 10.82 -22.49
N THR A 179 -14.56 10.18 -22.22
CA THR A 179 -15.40 9.55 -23.25
C THR A 179 -16.54 10.41 -23.77
N LEU A 180 -16.64 11.68 -23.35
CA LEU A 180 -17.68 12.58 -23.86
C LEU A 180 -17.40 12.99 -25.31
N GLN A 181 -18.45 13.41 -26.01
CA GLN A 181 -18.34 13.85 -27.40
C GLN A 181 -17.31 14.99 -27.54
N GLY A 182 -16.38 14.84 -28.50
CA GLY A 182 -15.29 15.78 -28.76
C GLY A 182 -14.06 15.59 -27.89
N HIS A 183 -14.04 14.61 -26.98
CA HIS A 183 -12.86 14.27 -26.18
C HIS A 183 -12.06 13.10 -26.79
N PRO A 184 -10.76 12.96 -26.48
CA PRO A 184 -9.88 11.97 -27.13
C PRO A 184 -10.29 10.50 -26.92
N GLY A 185 -11.11 10.21 -25.91
CA GLY A 185 -11.64 8.88 -25.62
C GLY A 185 -13.08 8.66 -26.09
N GLU A 186 -13.66 9.51 -26.95
CA GLU A 186 -15.07 9.40 -27.37
C GLU A 186 -15.45 7.99 -27.87
N SER A 187 -14.56 7.32 -28.60
CA SER A 187 -14.78 5.95 -29.08
C SER A 187 -14.90 4.90 -27.95
N MET A 188 -14.44 5.23 -26.73
CA MET A 188 -14.51 4.38 -25.54
C MET A 188 -15.83 4.50 -24.76
N ASP A 189 -16.79 5.29 -25.22
CA ASP A 189 -18.13 5.42 -24.60
C ASP A 189 -18.83 4.06 -24.43
N HIS A 190 -18.59 3.11 -25.34
CA HIS A 190 -19.11 1.74 -25.22
C HIS A 190 -18.56 1.01 -23.97
N SER A 191 -17.25 1.17 -23.70
CA SER A 191 -16.60 0.60 -22.51
C SER A 191 -17.05 1.32 -21.24
N HIS A 192 -17.23 2.64 -21.30
CA HIS A 192 -17.78 3.44 -20.21
C HIS A 192 -19.16 2.94 -19.78
N LYS A 193 -20.07 2.77 -20.75
CA LYS A 193 -21.42 2.26 -20.50
C LYS A 193 -21.44 0.85 -19.94
N GLU A 194 -20.58 -0.03 -20.43
CA GLU A 194 -20.50 -1.40 -19.91
C GLU A 194 -19.99 -1.45 -18.46
N LEU A 195 -18.97 -0.66 -18.12
CA LEU A 195 -18.48 -0.53 -16.74
C LEU A 195 -19.55 0.05 -15.81
N CYS A 196 -20.25 1.11 -16.24
CA CYS A 196 -21.32 1.69 -15.44
C CYS A 196 -22.47 0.68 -15.19
N LYS A 197 -22.79 -0.14 -16.19
CA LYS A 197 -23.83 -1.19 -16.08
C LYS A 197 -23.44 -2.27 -15.08
N GLN A 198 -22.16 -2.63 -14.98
CA GLN A 198 -21.66 -3.59 -13.97
C GLN A 198 -21.77 -3.04 -12.53
N LEU A 199 -21.89 -1.73 -12.36
CA LEU A 199 -22.09 -1.05 -11.08
C LEU A 199 -23.56 -0.79 -10.75
N ILE A 200 -24.47 -1.59 -11.33
CA ILE A 200 -25.90 -1.59 -11.01
C ILE A 200 -26.31 -3.04 -10.69
N TYR A 201 -26.95 -3.23 -9.53
CA TYR A 201 -27.47 -4.52 -9.11
C TYR A 201 -28.65 -4.98 -10.00
N PRO A 202 -28.98 -6.29 -10.00
CA PRO A 202 -30.13 -6.80 -10.76
C PRO A 202 -31.49 -6.17 -10.39
N ASP A 203 -31.61 -5.62 -9.18
CA ASP A 203 -32.80 -4.89 -8.72
C ASP A 203 -32.85 -3.42 -9.16
N GLY A 204 -31.84 -2.96 -9.91
CA GLY A 204 -31.70 -1.59 -10.41
C GLY A 204 -31.06 -0.62 -9.42
N SER A 205 -30.72 -1.05 -8.20
CA SER A 205 -30.03 -0.21 -7.23
C SER A 205 -28.53 -0.09 -7.57
N PRO A 206 -27.88 1.04 -7.26
CA PRO A 206 -26.46 1.22 -7.53
C PRO A 206 -25.58 0.36 -6.60
N VAL A 207 -24.55 -0.27 -7.16
CA VAL A 207 -23.49 -0.92 -6.40
C VAL A 207 -22.73 0.14 -5.61
N GLN A 208 -22.58 -0.01 -4.29
CA GLN A 208 -21.77 0.94 -3.53
C GLN A 208 -20.33 0.45 -3.37
N VAL A 209 -20.14 -0.85 -3.15
CA VAL A 209 -18.87 -1.56 -3.00
C VAL A 209 -18.77 -2.64 -4.08
N VAL A 210 -17.64 -2.65 -4.80
CA VAL A 210 -17.42 -3.56 -5.93
C VAL A 210 -17.58 -5.04 -5.55
N HIS A 211 -18.16 -5.84 -6.45
CA HIS A 211 -18.48 -7.24 -6.20
C HIS A 211 -17.26 -8.10 -5.85
N ALA A 212 -16.09 -7.79 -6.43
CA ALA A 212 -14.85 -8.51 -6.17
C ALA A 212 -14.47 -8.55 -4.68
N PHE A 213 -14.85 -7.52 -3.91
CA PHE A 213 -14.61 -7.48 -2.47
C PHE A 213 -15.44 -8.52 -1.72
N PHE A 214 -16.74 -8.63 -2.03
CA PHE A 214 -17.60 -9.63 -1.40
C PHE A 214 -17.21 -11.06 -1.80
N ARG A 215 -16.71 -11.25 -3.02
CA ARG A 215 -16.12 -12.53 -3.45
C ARG A 215 -14.91 -12.93 -2.62
N LEU A 216 -14.04 -11.98 -2.27
CA LEU A 216 -12.96 -12.22 -1.32
C LEU A 216 -13.51 -12.71 0.04
N LEU A 217 -14.52 -12.05 0.59
CA LEU A 217 -15.11 -12.47 1.86
C LEU A 217 -15.74 -13.88 1.80
N VAL A 218 -16.40 -14.20 0.69
CA VAL A 218 -16.93 -15.55 0.45
C VAL A 218 -15.81 -16.59 0.47
N GLU A 219 -14.70 -16.32 -0.21
CA GLU A 219 -13.56 -17.23 -0.27
C GLU A 219 -12.89 -17.40 1.10
N LEU A 220 -12.62 -16.30 1.80
CA LEU A 220 -12.03 -16.31 3.14
C LEU A 220 -12.89 -17.10 4.13
N LYS A 221 -14.22 -16.95 4.09
CA LYS A 221 -15.13 -17.73 4.92
C LYS A 221 -15.15 -19.21 4.55
N ARG A 222 -15.23 -19.54 3.25
CA ARG A 222 -15.22 -20.94 2.78
C ARG A 222 -13.94 -21.66 3.16
N SER A 223 -12.80 -20.99 3.10
CA SER A 223 -11.51 -21.54 3.50
C SER A 223 -11.28 -21.52 5.01
N LYS A 224 -12.25 -21.07 5.81
CA LYS A 224 -12.13 -20.84 7.26
C LYS A 224 -10.88 -20.03 7.62
N ARG A 225 -10.58 -19.02 6.81
CA ARG A 225 -9.42 -18.14 7.03
C ARG A 225 -9.64 -17.33 8.30
N SER A 226 -8.63 -17.25 9.14
CA SER A 226 -8.60 -16.25 10.22
C SER A 226 -8.18 -14.90 9.64
N PHE A 227 -9.04 -13.88 9.76
CA PHE A 227 -8.71 -12.54 9.25
C PHE A 227 -9.40 -11.40 10.01
N CYS A 228 -8.75 -10.24 10.03
CA CYS A 228 -9.29 -8.94 10.42
C CYS A 228 -9.45 -8.06 9.18
N LEU A 229 -10.54 -7.29 9.13
CA LEU A 229 -10.84 -6.34 8.08
C LEU A 229 -10.80 -4.91 8.62
N ILE A 230 -10.05 -4.03 7.99
CA ILE A 230 -9.92 -2.63 8.40
C ILE A 230 -10.20 -1.73 7.18
N PHE A 231 -11.26 -0.95 7.23
CA PHE A 231 -11.50 0.09 6.23
C PHE A 231 -10.74 1.36 6.57
N ARG A 232 -10.16 1.98 5.55
CA ARG A 232 -9.34 3.19 5.62
C ARG A 232 -9.90 4.21 4.63
N SER A 233 -10.00 5.47 5.03
CA SER A 233 -10.47 6.52 4.14
C SER A 233 -9.98 7.88 4.63
N PHE A 234 -9.77 8.82 3.73
CA PHE A 234 -9.67 10.23 4.10
C PHE A 234 -11.05 10.92 4.16
N GLY A 235 -12.07 10.33 3.53
CA GLY A 235 -13.41 10.89 3.39
C GLY A 235 -14.43 10.41 4.43
N GLU A 236 -15.71 10.46 4.05
CA GLU A 236 -16.87 10.14 4.90
C GLU A 236 -17.55 8.81 4.51
N ASP A 237 -16.90 8.01 3.67
CA ASP A 237 -17.49 6.86 2.98
C ASP A 237 -17.62 5.60 3.87
N LEU A 238 -17.12 5.63 5.11
CA LEU A 238 -17.17 4.48 6.03
C LEU A 238 -18.61 4.05 6.37
N GLU A 239 -19.55 4.98 6.49
CA GLU A 239 -20.96 4.69 6.80
C GLU A 239 -21.65 3.94 5.66
N LEU A 240 -21.34 4.32 4.41
CA LEU A 240 -21.80 3.63 3.20
C LEU A 240 -21.29 2.19 3.20
N VAL A 241 -19.98 2.00 3.43
CA VAL A 241 -19.36 0.66 3.41
C VAL A 241 -19.93 -0.21 4.52
N SER A 242 -20.14 0.37 5.71
CA SER A 242 -20.81 -0.27 6.84
C SER A 242 -22.19 -0.81 6.45
N GLN A 243 -23.04 0.01 5.82
CA GLN A 243 -24.40 -0.38 5.44
C GLN A 243 -24.43 -1.56 4.47
N GLU A 244 -23.62 -1.51 3.42
CA GLU A 244 -23.61 -2.58 2.41
C GLU A 244 -22.93 -3.85 2.92
N LEU A 245 -21.83 -3.73 3.67
CA LEU A 245 -21.21 -4.87 4.34
C LEU A 245 -22.17 -5.54 5.31
N ASN A 246 -22.92 -4.79 6.11
CA ASN A 246 -23.88 -5.36 7.04
C ASN A 246 -25.04 -6.06 6.30
N SER A 247 -25.52 -5.48 5.19
CA SER A 247 -26.49 -6.16 4.32
C SER A 247 -25.96 -7.50 3.81
N PHE A 248 -24.68 -7.57 3.43
CA PHE A 248 -24.00 -8.82 3.07
C PHE A 248 -23.88 -9.79 4.24
N CYS A 249 -23.37 -9.36 5.39
CA CYS A 249 -23.23 -10.21 6.56
C CYS A 249 -24.58 -10.78 7.04
N GLU A 250 -25.67 -10.06 6.84
CA GLU A 250 -27.03 -10.49 7.22
C GLU A 250 -27.75 -11.32 6.14
N GLY A 251 -27.09 -11.64 5.01
CA GLY A 251 -27.68 -12.41 3.91
C GLY A 251 -28.72 -11.67 3.09
N LYS A 252 -28.75 -10.35 3.16
CA LYS A 252 -29.70 -9.46 2.46
C LYS A 252 -29.10 -8.82 1.20
N HIS A 253 -27.82 -9.05 0.92
CA HIS A 253 -27.14 -8.45 -0.21
C HIS A 253 -27.66 -8.98 -1.56
N PRO A 254 -27.99 -8.10 -2.54
CA PRO A 254 -28.64 -8.50 -3.79
C PRO A 254 -27.91 -9.58 -4.58
N MET A 255 -26.58 -9.52 -4.64
CA MET A 255 -25.73 -10.50 -5.36
C MET A 255 -25.38 -11.76 -4.57
N PHE A 256 -25.58 -11.76 -3.25
CA PHE A 256 -25.18 -12.86 -2.36
C PHE A 256 -26.32 -13.24 -1.40
N PRO A 257 -27.52 -13.54 -1.92
CA PRO A 257 -28.68 -13.79 -1.08
C PRO A 257 -28.46 -15.02 -0.18
N GLY A 258 -28.72 -14.86 1.11
CA GLY A 258 -28.58 -15.91 2.12
C GLY A 258 -27.15 -16.25 2.54
N PHE A 259 -26.13 -15.63 1.95
CA PHE A 259 -24.75 -15.76 2.46
C PHE A 259 -24.60 -14.90 3.72
N CYS A 260 -24.13 -15.48 4.82
CA CYS A 260 -24.18 -14.82 6.11
C CYS A 260 -22.79 -14.79 6.77
N MET A 261 -22.45 -13.68 7.44
CA MET A 261 -21.22 -13.46 8.23
C MET A 261 -21.51 -12.62 9.49
N ASP A 262 -22.70 -12.78 10.07
CA ASP A 262 -23.15 -12.05 11.26
C ASP A 262 -22.86 -12.79 12.59
N GLY A 263 -22.19 -13.94 12.51
CA GLY A 263 -21.85 -14.81 13.64
C GLY A 263 -22.96 -15.76 14.10
N SER A 264 -24.12 -15.79 13.44
CA SER A 264 -25.22 -16.70 13.77
C SER A 264 -24.89 -18.19 13.60
N ASP A 265 -23.87 -18.51 12.80
CA ASP A 265 -23.36 -19.88 12.59
C ASP A 265 -22.23 -20.27 13.55
N GLY A 266 -21.92 -19.43 14.55
CA GLY A 266 -20.87 -19.66 15.54
C GLY A 266 -19.46 -19.27 15.07
N GLU A 267 -19.32 -18.82 13.82
CA GLU A 267 -18.10 -18.19 13.31
C GLU A 267 -18.05 -16.69 13.73
N PRO A 268 -16.93 -15.97 13.49
CA PRO A 268 -16.84 -14.56 13.86
C PRO A 268 -17.89 -13.66 13.16
N ASP A 269 -18.36 -12.65 13.88
CA ASP A 269 -19.26 -11.60 13.35
C ASP A 269 -18.44 -10.48 12.69
N TYR A 270 -18.61 -10.36 11.37
CA TYR A 270 -17.91 -9.39 10.53
C TYR A 270 -18.72 -8.14 10.22
N ARG A 271 -19.90 -7.97 10.82
CA ARG A 271 -20.64 -6.70 10.73
C ARG A 271 -19.80 -5.55 11.27
N PHE A 272 -19.90 -4.41 10.58
CA PHE A 272 -19.24 -3.17 10.96
C PHE A 272 -20.27 -2.20 11.51
N HIS A 273 -20.17 -1.85 12.79
CA HIS A 273 -21.10 -0.92 13.42
C HIS A 273 -20.38 0.38 13.82
N MET A 274 -20.78 1.49 13.23
CA MET A 274 -20.32 2.86 13.52
C MET A 274 -20.73 3.38 14.91
N GLY A 275 -21.20 2.51 15.81
CA GLY A 275 -21.43 2.80 17.23
C GLY A 275 -20.55 1.99 18.18
N HIS A 276 -19.70 1.09 17.66
CA HIS A 276 -18.85 0.24 18.50
C HIS A 276 -17.68 1.06 19.11
N PRO A 277 -17.45 1.03 20.43
CA PRO A 277 -16.54 1.96 21.11
C PRO A 277 -15.07 1.87 20.69
N GLU A 278 -14.66 0.73 20.11
CA GLU A 278 -13.26 0.44 19.79
C GLU A 278 -12.99 0.05 18.32
N ARG A 279 -14.01 0.06 17.45
CA ARG A 279 -13.87 -0.40 16.06
C ARG A 279 -14.00 0.70 15.02
N TYR A 280 -14.23 1.94 15.45
CA TYR A 280 -14.18 3.08 14.53
C TYR A 280 -13.62 4.33 15.20
N GLY A 281 -12.99 5.18 14.39
CA GLY A 281 -12.31 6.36 14.88
C GLY A 281 -11.59 7.14 13.79
N ASN A 282 -10.75 8.08 14.21
CA ASN A 282 -9.82 8.81 13.38
C ASN A 282 -8.39 8.59 13.84
N PHE A 283 -7.47 8.36 12.90
CA PHE A 283 -6.08 8.67 13.15
C PHE A 283 -5.91 10.19 13.16
N HIS A 284 -5.17 10.68 14.14
CA HIS A 284 -4.83 12.09 14.27
C HIS A 284 -3.33 12.21 14.51
N VAL A 285 -2.71 13.26 14.00
CA VAL A 285 -1.26 13.49 14.15
C VAL A 285 -1.08 14.89 14.66
N GLU A 286 -0.40 15.01 15.80
CA GLU A 286 -0.05 16.26 16.47
C GLU A 286 1.41 16.13 16.90
N ASP A 287 2.23 17.15 16.66
CA ASP A 287 3.67 17.14 16.99
C ASP A 287 4.45 15.91 16.49
N GLU A 288 4.12 15.44 15.28
CA GLU A 288 4.64 14.21 14.67
C GLU A 288 4.33 12.89 15.42
N GLU A 289 3.53 12.94 16.48
CA GLU A 289 3.02 11.76 17.17
C GLU A 289 1.67 11.30 16.60
N LEU A 290 1.50 9.98 16.48
CA LEU A 290 0.24 9.40 16.05
C LEU A 290 -0.68 9.17 17.26
N HIS A 291 -1.91 9.61 17.13
CA HIS A 291 -3.00 9.42 18.08
C HIS A 291 -4.17 8.72 17.39
N LEU A 292 -5.01 8.03 18.17
CA LEU A 292 -6.23 7.40 17.69
C LEU A 292 -7.41 7.89 18.53
N VAL A 293 -8.34 8.60 17.88
CA VAL A 293 -9.57 9.12 18.49
C VAL A 293 -10.71 8.18 18.14
N LEU A 294 -11.16 7.38 19.10
CA LEU A 294 -12.24 6.41 18.93
C LEU A 294 -13.60 7.04 19.21
N GLY A 295 -14.61 6.64 18.45
CA GLY A 295 -16.00 7.08 18.65
C GLY A 295 -16.48 8.18 17.71
N THR A 296 -15.63 8.71 16.85
CA THR A 296 -16.01 9.71 15.84
C THR A 296 -15.18 9.53 14.58
N ILE A 297 -15.74 9.96 13.44
CA ILE A 297 -15.03 10.11 12.15
C ILE A 297 -14.92 11.58 11.71
N GLU A 298 -15.37 12.49 12.57
CA GLU A 298 -15.24 13.93 12.37
C GLU A 298 -13.79 14.34 12.63
N GLN A 299 -13.23 15.24 11.81
CA GLN A 299 -11.87 15.76 11.99
C GLN A 299 -11.84 17.27 11.84
N PRO A 300 -10.96 17.98 12.58
CA PRO A 300 -10.78 19.41 12.41
C PRO A 300 -10.15 19.73 11.05
N GLY A 301 -10.63 20.76 10.37
CA GLY A 301 -10.15 21.15 9.04
C GLY A 301 -10.79 20.36 7.89
N GLU A 302 -11.76 19.49 8.17
CA GLU A 302 -12.45 18.68 7.16
C GLU A 302 -13.96 18.64 7.35
N GLY A 303 -14.69 18.28 6.30
CA GLY A 303 -16.15 18.08 6.33
C GLY A 303 -16.89 19.27 6.94
N ARG A 304 -17.75 19.00 7.93
CA ARG A 304 -18.50 20.04 8.65
C ARG A 304 -17.63 20.96 9.52
N TYR A 305 -16.40 20.55 9.80
CA TYR A 305 -15.42 21.28 10.62
C TYR A 305 -14.26 21.85 9.78
N LYS A 306 -14.47 22.07 8.48
CA LYS A 306 -13.46 22.62 7.57
C LYS A 306 -12.84 23.94 8.03
N ASP A 307 -13.62 24.78 8.72
CA ASP A 307 -13.21 26.12 9.17
C ASP A 307 -12.72 26.13 10.63
N ALA A 308 -12.56 24.94 11.24
CA ALA A 308 -12.07 24.81 12.62
C ALA A 308 -10.66 25.38 12.75
N GLN A 309 -10.50 26.31 13.71
CA GLN A 309 -9.21 26.95 13.99
C GLN A 309 -8.31 26.07 14.85
N ASP A 310 -8.90 25.38 15.83
CA ASP A 310 -8.20 24.38 16.64
C ASP A 310 -8.16 23.04 15.89
N LYS A 311 -6.95 22.62 15.51
CA LYS A 311 -6.67 21.33 14.88
C LYS A 311 -5.94 20.36 15.80
N THR A 312 -5.84 20.66 17.09
CA THR A 312 -5.16 19.80 18.09
C THR A 312 -6.11 18.74 18.64
N LEU A 313 -5.60 17.85 19.48
CA LEU A 313 -6.41 16.91 20.27
C LEU A 313 -7.47 17.61 21.14
N ALA A 314 -7.26 18.86 21.52
CA ALA A 314 -8.20 19.62 22.33
C ALA A 314 -9.55 19.84 21.60
N PHE A 315 -9.53 19.89 20.26
CA PHE A 315 -10.73 19.94 19.42
C PHE A 315 -11.71 18.81 19.78
N PHE A 316 -11.21 17.58 19.96
CA PHE A 316 -12.03 16.40 20.22
C PHE A 316 -12.64 16.39 21.63
N GLN A 317 -12.12 17.19 22.55
CA GLN A 317 -12.61 17.30 23.92
C GLN A 317 -13.60 18.47 24.08
N GLN A 318 -13.46 19.52 23.26
CA GLN A 318 -14.23 20.75 23.38
C GLN A 318 -15.54 20.75 22.58
N ASN A 319 -15.64 19.91 21.56
CA ASN A 319 -16.83 19.78 20.73
C ASN A 319 -17.73 18.66 21.26
N ASP A 320 -19.05 18.81 21.12
CA ASP A 320 -20.05 17.78 21.43
C ASP A 320 -19.98 16.63 20.41
N LEU A 321 -18.87 15.90 20.46
CA LEU A 321 -18.54 14.76 19.60
C LEU A 321 -18.70 13.48 20.40
N PRO A 322 -19.15 12.38 19.78
CA PRO A 322 -19.36 11.09 20.44
C PRO A 322 -18.06 10.33 20.76
N VAL A 323 -16.98 11.05 21.11
CA VAL A 323 -15.67 10.49 21.46
C VAL A 323 -15.82 9.53 22.63
N LYS A 324 -15.34 8.30 22.44
CA LYS A 324 -15.35 7.24 23.48
C LYS A 324 -14.01 7.15 24.19
N ARG A 325 -12.91 7.31 23.46
CA ARG A 325 -11.55 7.18 23.98
C ARG A 325 -10.56 7.87 23.04
N ILE A 326 -9.56 8.52 23.63
CA ILE A 326 -8.39 9.01 22.89
C ILE A 326 -7.20 8.16 23.35
N ILE A 327 -6.51 7.54 22.39
CA ILE A 327 -5.27 6.81 22.61
C ILE A 327 -4.15 7.72 22.12
N SER A 328 -3.36 8.23 23.06
CA SER A 328 -2.32 9.20 22.76
C SER A 328 -0.94 8.58 22.66
N GLY A 329 -0.18 9.00 21.65
CA GLY A 329 1.19 8.59 21.41
C GLY A 329 1.31 7.35 20.53
N THR A 330 2.29 7.39 19.61
CA THR A 330 2.47 6.37 18.55
C THR A 330 2.55 4.96 19.11
N SER A 331 3.30 4.75 20.19
CA SER A 331 3.47 3.43 20.81
C SER A 331 2.15 2.84 21.32
N ALA A 332 1.29 3.67 21.95
CA ALA A 332 0.00 3.21 22.45
C ALA A 332 -0.97 2.88 21.30
N VAL A 333 -0.93 3.66 20.22
CA VAL A 333 -1.70 3.38 19.00
C VAL A 333 -1.23 2.07 18.34
N VAL A 334 0.08 1.86 18.23
CA VAL A 334 0.67 0.62 17.68
C VAL A 334 0.18 -0.60 18.45
N GLU A 335 0.27 -0.60 19.78
CA GLU A 335 -0.17 -1.73 20.61
C GLU A 335 -1.68 -1.97 20.49
N PHE A 336 -2.49 -0.89 20.48
CA PHE A 336 -3.93 -1.02 20.32
C PHE A 336 -4.31 -1.60 18.95
N ILE A 337 -3.76 -1.05 17.86
CA ILE A 337 -4.05 -1.54 16.51
C ILE A 337 -3.56 -2.97 16.36
N TRP A 338 -2.40 -3.32 16.92
CA TRP A 338 -1.86 -4.67 16.89
C TRP A 338 -2.78 -5.68 17.58
N ASP A 339 -3.28 -5.37 18.79
CA ASP A 339 -4.24 -6.21 19.51
C ASP A 339 -5.58 -6.33 18.77
N LEU A 340 -6.16 -5.20 18.33
CA LEU A 340 -7.41 -5.19 17.59
C LEU A 340 -7.34 -6.07 16.34
N SER A 341 -6.27 -5.88 15.56
CA SER A 341 -6.09 -6.57 14.29
C SER A 341 -5.64 -8.03 14.42
N SER A 342 -5.36 -8.51 15.63
CA SER A 342 -5.13 -9.94 15.90
C SER A 342 -6.42 -10.75 16.00
N LYS A 343 -7.58 -10.06 16.10
CA LYS A 343 -8.90 -10.65 16.30
C LYS A 343 -9.64 -10.73 14.96
N CYS A 344 -10.58 -11.67 14.86
CA CYS A 344 -11.47 -11.76 13.69
C CYS A 344 -12.60 -10.73 13.80
N VAL A 345 -12.30 -9.47 13.46
CA VAL A 345 -13.24 -8.34 13.56
C VAL A 345 -13.14 -7.44 12.34
N THR A 346 -14.19 -6.64 12.14
CA THR A 346 -14.19 -5.51 11.19
C THR A 346 -14.07 -4.18 11.93
N ALA A 347 -13.20 -3.30 11.45
CA ALA A 347 -13.02 -1.95 11.94
C ALA A 347 -12.93 -0.94 10.78
N GLY A 348 -13.08 0.36 11.08
CA GLY A 348 -12.96 1.42 10.09
C GLY A 348 -12.39 2.70 10.68
N PHE A 349 -11.30 3.20 10.10
CA PHE A 349 -10.62 4.40 10.58
C PHE A 349 -10.50 5.43 9.48
N ARG A 350 -10.82 6.68 9.80
CA ARG A 350 -10.51 7.80 8.92
C ARG A 350 -9.07 8.27 9.18
N ASP A 351 -8.29 8.41 8.12
CA ASP A 351 -6.91 8.87 8.14
C ASP A 351 -6.83 10.40 8.21
N ASN A 352 -5.69 10.96 8.64
CA ASN A 352 -5.51 12.40 8.81
C ASN A 352 -5.10 13.06 7.49
N PHE A 353 -6.07 13.55 6.71
CA PHE A 353 -5.80 14.15 5.40
C PHE A 353 -5.06 15.49 5.55
N GLN A 354 -5.36 16.28 6.58
CA GLN A 354 -4.66 17.54 6.84
C GLN A 354 -3.15 17.32 7.02
N PHE A 355 -2.77 16.31 7.81
CA PHE A 355 -1.36 15.96 7.98
C PHE A 355 -0.72 15.47 6.68
N TRP A 356 -1.43 14.67 5.88
CA TRP A 356 -0.92 14.24 4.56
C TRP A 356 -0.68 15.44 3.64
N LYS A 357 -1.62 16.39 3.61
CA LYS A 357 -1.50 17.64 2.86
C LYS A 357 -0.33 18.50 3.34
N GLU A 358 -0.13 18.64 4.64
CA GLU A 358 1.00 19.38 5.23
C GLU A 358 2.36 18.77 4.86
N LYS A 359 2.41 17.45 4.68
CA LYS A 359 3.59 16.74 4.16
C LYS A 359 3.61 16.67 2.63
N ASN A 360 2.91 17.58 1.93
CA ASN A 360 2.84 17.67 0.47
C ASN A 360 2.40 16.36 -0.23
N HIS A 361 1.51 15.60 0.40
CA HIS A 361 1.04 14.30 -0.08
C HIS A 361 2.15 13.25 -0.26
N SER A 362 3.26 13.39 0.48
CA SER A 362 4.36 12.41 0.50
C SER A 362 4.04 11.20 1.40
N GLN A 363 4.85 10.15 1.28
CA GLN A 363 4.77 8.93 2.09
C GLN A 363 4.78 9.20 3.60
N ASP A 364 5.52 10.21 4.06
CA ASP A 364 5.66 10.54 5.50
C ASP A 364 4.35 11.01 6.13
N GLY A 365 3.46 11.60 5.32
CA GLY A 365 2.12 12.02 5.72
C GLY A 365 1.03 11.00 5.42
N GLY A 366 1.36 9.90 4.74
CA GLY A 366 0.40 8.91 4.27
C GLY A 366 -0.31 8.12 5.38
N LYS A 367 -1.24 7.26 4.98
CA LYS A 367 -2.01 6.38 5.85
C LYS A 367 -1.10 5.44 6.62
N PHE A 368 -1.19 5.47 7.93
CA PHE A 368 -0.38 4.63 8.80
C PHE A 368 -0.66 3.13 8.55
N PHE A 369 0.36 2.39 8.13
CA PHE A 369 0.28 0.95 7.86
C PHE A 369 1.22 0.16 8.79
N LEU A 370 0.65 -0.45 9.82
CA LEU A 370 1.38 -1.30 10.75
C LEU A 370 1.56 -2.72 10.18
N PHE A 371 2.79 -3.21 10.15
CA PHE A 371 3.10 -4.59 9.74
C PHE A 371 4.26 -5.20 10.54
N ASP A 372 4.37 -6.52 10.52
CA ASP A 372 5.49 -7.26 11.09
C ASP A 372 6.05 -8.24 10.06
N ALA A 373 7.21 -7.91 9.48
CA ALA A 373 7.86 -8.76 8.49
C ALA A 373 8.75 -9.86 9.12
N SER A 374 8.63 -10.14 10.42
CA SER A 374 9.41 -11.18 11.09
C SER A 374 8.91 -12.58 10.76
N ARG A 375 9.83 -13.55 10.79
CA ARG A 375 9.49 -14.95 10.60
C ARG A 375 8.69 -15.56 11.74
N SER A 376 8.74 -14.92 12.90
CA SER A 376 8.05 -15.36 14.11
C SER A 376 6.57 -15.00 14.11
N THR A 377 6.15 -14.02 13.31
CA THR A 377 4.74 -13.66 13.26
C THR A 377 3.93 -14.73 12.53
N GLN A 378 2.79 -15.11 13.11
CA GLN A 378 1.78 -15.93 12.44
C GLN A 378 0.74 -15.04 11.76
N ARG A 379 1.12 -13.81 11.38
CA ARG A 379 0.25 -12.83 10.76
C ARG A 379 0.80 -12.37 9.42
N HIS A 380 -0.07 -11.85 8.59
CA HIS A 380 0.28 -11.22 7.33
C HIS A 380 -0.61 -10.00 7.12
N GLU A 381 -0.01 -8.82 7.27
CA GLU A 381 -0.69 -7.54 7.08
C GLU A 381 -0.66 -7.11 5.61
N MET A 382 -1.81 -6.71 5.08
CA MET A 382 -2.00 -6.27 3.71
C MET A 382 -2.66 -4.89 3.67
N PHE A 383 -2.32 -4.07 2.67
CA PHE A 383 -2.92 -2.76 2.41
C PHE A 383 -3.27 -2.61 0.93
N PHE A 384 -4.53 -2.33 0.62
CA PHE A 384 -5.04 -2.12 -0.73
C PHE A 384 -5.41 -0.64 -0.91
N ASP A 385 -4.82 0.02 -1.91
CA ASP A 385 -5.11 1.42 -2.24
C ASP A 385 -4.76 1.70 -3.71
N ASP A 386 -5.59 2.46 -4.41
CA ASP A 386 -5.42 2.76 -5.85
C ASP A 386 -4.29 3.77 -6.12
N ASN A 387 -3.94 4.59 -5.12
CA ASN A 387 -2.95 5.68 -5.23
C ASN A 387 -1.54 5.27 -4.80
N VAL A 388 -1.26 3.97 -4.71
CA VAL A 388 0.09 3.43 -4.46
C VAL A 388 0.91 3.48 -5.76
N HIS A 389 2.13 4.01 -5.70
CA HIS A 389 3.08 3.99 -6.83
C HIS A 389 4.14 2.89 -6.65
N PHE A 390 4.91 2.60 -7.71
CA PHE A 390 5.86 1.48 -7.72
C PHE A 390 7.18 1.77 -7.01
N ASP A 391 7.66 3.01 -7.12
CA ASP A 391 8.91 3.51 -6.55
C ASP A 391 8.71 4.18 -5.19
N ASP A 392 7.54 4.78 -4.98
CA ASP A 392 7.09 5.42 -3.74
C ASP A 392 5.71 4.89 -3.32
N LEU A 393 5.55 4.42 -2.09
CA LEU A 393 4.22 3.98 -1.63
C LEU A 393 3.25 5.16 -1.46
N LYS A 394 3.76 6.40 -1.48
CA LYS A 394 3.09 7.70 -1.56
C LYS A 394 1.96 7.92 -0.56
N ILE A 395 0.83 7.26 -0.75
CA ILE A 395 -0.33 7.35 0.14
C ILE A 395 -0.22 6.41 1.35
N VAL A 396 0.60 5.36 1.28
CA VAL A 396 0.78 4.40 2.40
C VAL A 396 2.07 4.70 3.14
N ARG A 397 1.97 4.93 4.45
CA ARG A 397 3.10 5.12 5.37
C ARG A 397 3.44 3.81 6.10
N PRO A 398 4.40 3.02 5.62
CA PRO A 398 4.77 1.76 6.24
C PRO A 398 5.41 1.98 7.62
N PHE A 399 4.94 1.25 8.62
CA PHE A 399 5.47 1.24 9.97
C PHE A 399 5.68 -0.21 10.42
N ASN A 400 6.94 -0.62 10.53
CA ASN A 400 7.25 -1.96 11.01
C ASN A 400 7.27 -1.97 12.53
N ARG A 401 6.47 -2.86 13.12
CA ARG A 401 6.30 -2.99 14.58
C ARG A 401 7.62 -3.20 15.32
N LEU A 402 8.49 -4.07 14.80
CA LEU A 402 9.75 -4.44 15.45
C LEU A 402 10.89 -3.49 15.09
N ARG A 403 10.78 -2.85 13.93
CA ARG A 403 11.80 -1.96 13.37
C ARG A 403 11.13 -0.64 13.05
N GLN A 404 11.08 0.27 14.02
CA GLN A 404 10.50 1.62 13.89
C GLN A 404 11.35 2.54 12.97
N ARG A 405 11.83 2.02 11.84
CA ARG A 405 12.55 2.76 10.81
C ARG A 405 11.59 3.72 10.13
N LYS A 406 12.09 4.92 9.83
CA LYS A 406 11.36 5.94 9.06
C LYS A 406 11.32 5.64 7.55
N SER A 407 12.24 4.84 7.01
CA SER A 407 12.30 4.53 5.58
C SER A 407 12.26 3.03 5.29
N TRP A 408 11.28 2.62 4.49
CA TRP A 408 11.19 1.31 3.87
C TRP A 408 11.24 1.50 2.37
N TRP A 409 12.03 0.67 1.69
CA TRP A 409 11.94 0.55 0.23
C TRP A 409 10.53 0.04 -0.11
N GLY A 410 9.79 0.78 -0.95
CA GLY A 410 8.41 0.44 -1.31
C GLY A 410 8.30 -0.88 -2.07
N LEU A 411 9.27 -1.18 -2.94
CA LEU A 411 9.28 -2.35 -3.82
C LEU A 411 9.08 -3.69 -3.09
N PRO A 412 9.85 -4.06 -2.05
CA PRO A 412 9.61 -5.29 -1.28
C PRO A 412 8.19 -5.38 -0.68
N LEU A 413 7.61 -4.25 -0.27
CA LEU A 413 6.27 -4.21 0.31
C LEU A 413 5.21 -4.39 -0.78
N LEU A 414 5.38 -3.87 -1.99
CA LEU A 414 4.45 -4.12 -3.10
C LEU A 414 4.33 -5.60 -3.50
N GLN A 415 5.38 -6.38 -3.27
CA GLN A 415 5.35 -7.81 -3.56
C GLN A 415 4.57 -8.60 -2.51
N THR A 416 4.55 -8.11 -1.27
CA THR A 416 4.18 -8.92 -0.11
C THR A 416 3.09 -8.34 0.77
N HIS A 417 3.00 -7.03 0.97
CA HIS A 417 2.12 -6.39 1.96
C HIS A 417 1.26 -5.26 1.38
N VAL A 418 1.59 -4.67 0.24
CA VAL A 418 0.86 -3.54 -0.33
C VAL A 418 0.42 -3.89 -1.74
N CYS A 419 -0.83 -3.61 -2.05
CA CYS A 419 -1.43 -3.78 -3.36
C CYS A 419 -1.86 -2.43 -3.90
N ARG A 420 -1.37 -2.09 -5.09
CA ARG A 420 -1.95 -1.02 -5.90
C ARG A 420 -3.27 -1.54 -6.46
N ALA A 421 -4.38 -1.12 -5.86
CA ALA A 421 -5.70 -1.56 -6.29
C ALA A 421 -6.01 -1.04 -7.69
N ASP A 422 -6.45 -1.93 -8.59
CA ASP A 422 -6.77 -1.58 -9.96
C ASP A 422 -8.29 -1.56 -10.15
N ALA A 423 -8.85 -0.35 -10.20
CA ALA A 423 -10.29 -0.15 -10.29
C ALA A 423 -10.92 -0.85 -11.51
N LEU A 424 -10.25 -0.82 -12.67
CA LEU A 424 -10.75 -1.47 -13.89
C LEU A 424 -10.90 -2.98 -13.70
N THR A 425 -9.88 -3.62 -13.13
CA THR A 425 -9.90 -5.08 -12.88
C THR A 425 -10.86 -5.42 -11.75
N ALA A 426 -10.90 -4.62 -10.68
CA ALA A 426 -11.83 -4.84 -9.56
C ALA A 426 -13.31 -4.77 -9.96
N ILE A 427 -13.64 -4.02 -11.01
CA ILE A 427 -15.00 -3.97 -11.58
C ILE A 427 -15.27 -5.21 -12.47
N ASN A 428 -14.32 -5.57 -13.34
CA ASN A 428 -14.54 -6.59 -14.37
C ASN A 428 -14.28 -8.04 -13.90
N ASP A 429 -13.46 -8.23 -12.88
CA ASP A 429 -13.06 -9.54 -12.36
C ASP A 429 -13.46 -9.71 -10.90
N ASP A 430 -14.51 -10.50 -10.70
CA ASP A 430 -15.02 -10.94 -9.40
C ASP A 430 -13.93 -11.59 -8.51
N LEU A 431 -12.85 -12.13 -9.08
CA LEU A 431 -11.77 -12.79 -8.34
C LEU A 431 -10.54 -11.90 -8.14
N TYR A 432 -10.59 -10.61 -8.50
CA TYR A 432 -9.45 -9.71 -8.44
C TYR A 432 -8.78 -9.70 -7.05
N PHE A 433 -9.54 -9.35 -5.99
CA PHE A 433 -8.98 -9.27 -4.64
C PHE A 433 -8.58 -10.63 -4.07
N VAL A 434 -9.25 -11.72 -4.48
CA VAL A 434 -8.84 -13.10 -4.14
C VAL A 434 -7.43 -13.37 -4.70
N SER A 435 -7.24 -13.06 -5.99
CA SER A 435 -5.98 -13.28 -6.69
C SER A 435 -4.85 -12.43 -6.11
N GLU A 436 -5.12 -11.17 -5.74
CA GLU A 436 -4.13 -10.28 -5.13
C GLU A 436 -3.71 -10.72 -3.73
N VAL A 437 -4.65 -11.19 -2.90
CA VAL A 437 -4.33 -11.80 -1.59
C VAL A 437 -3.44 -13.02 -1.79
N GLN A 438 -3.82 -13.95 -2.66
CA GLN A 438 -3.05 -15.16 -2.94
C GLN A 438 -1.65 -14.85 -3.49
N ARG A 439 -1.52 -13.86 -4.38
CA ARG A 439 -0.24 -13.37 -4.91
C ARG A 439 0.66 -12.89 -3.77
N MET A 440 0.14 -12.04 -2.89
CA MET A 440 0.91 -11.51 -1.76
C MET A 440 1.30 -12.61 -0.77
N GLU A 441 0.40 -13.54 -0.45
CA GLU A 441 0.71 -14.70 0.42
C GLU A 441 1.82 -15.57 -0.17
N ALA A 442 1.70 -15.95 -1.44
CA ALA A 442 2.70 -16.78 -2.12
C ALA A 442 4.08 -16.09 -2.14
N ASN A 443 4.12 -14.79 -2.46
CA ASN A 443 5.34 -14.02 -2.45
C ASN A 443 5.93 -13.87 -1.03
N TYR A 444 5.07 -13.72 -0.02
CA TYR A 444 5.52 -13.61 1.35
C TYR A 444 6.12 -14.94 1.84
N GLU A 445 5.46 -16.06 1.58
CA GLU A 445 6.00 -17.39 1.90
C GLU A 445 7.30 -17.68 1.13
N HIS A 446 7.40 -17.29 -0.14
CA HIS A 446 8.65 -17.37 -0.89
C HIS A 446 9.77 -16.54 -0.24
N LYS A 447 9.48 -15.33 0.20
CA LYS A 447 10.42 -14.47 0.94
C LYS A 447 10.85 -15.11 2.25
N LEU A 448 9.91 -15.60 3.07
CA LEU A 448 10.22 -16.27 4.33
C LEU A 448 11.04 -17.54 4.13
N ALA A 449 10.71 -18.35 3.12
CA ALA A 449 11.46 -19.54 2.75
C ALA A 449 12.87 -19.20 2.25
N ALA A 450 13.04 -18.11 1.48
CA ALA A 450 14.36 -17.63 1.06
C ALA A 450 15.20 -17.21 2.27
N ILE A 451 14.61 -16.47 3.22
CA ILE A 451 15.27 -16.10 4.48
C ILE A 451 15.64 -17.36 5.29
N GLN A 452 14.77 -18.37 5.35
CA GLN A 452 15.06 -19.64 6.03
C GLN A 452 16.19 -20.42 5.36
N ARG A 453 16.20 -20.50 4.02
CA ARG A 453 17.29 -21.14 3.27
C ARG A 453 18.59 -20.40 3.49
N CYS A 454 18.60 -19.07 3.44
CA CYS A 454 19.76 -18.27 3.78
C CYS A 454 20.23 -18.57 5.21
N SER A 455 19.35 -18.49 6.22
CA SER A 455 19.68 -18.82 7.62
C SER A 455 20.22 -20.25 7.81
N THR A 456 19.70 -21.23 7.07
CA THR A 456 20.12 -22.64 7.16
C THR A 456 21.45 -22.90 6.44
N CYS A 457 21.62 -22.35 5.24
CA CYS A 457 22.89 -22.37 4.51
C CYS A 457 23.97 -21.64 5.29
N LEU A 458 23.62 -20.55 5.97
CA LEU A 458 24.48 -19.91 6.93
C LEU A 458 24.80 -20.94 8.04
N ARG A 459 23.87 -21.44 8.85
CA ARG A 459 24.18 -22.43 9.92
C ARG A 459 25.06 -23.66 9.55
N ARG A 460 25.16 -24.06 8.28
CA ARG A 460 25.94 -25.22 7.79
C ARG A 460 27.39 -24.96 7.34
N LEU A 461 27.89 -23.72 7.26
CA LEU A 461 29.32 -23.56 6.92
C LEU A 461 30.24 -23.94 8.10
N PRO A 462 31.41 -24.55 7.81
CA PRO A 462 32.38 -24.92 8.83
C PRO A 462 32.84 -23.66 9.59
N LYS A 463 32.92 -23.77 10.91
CA LYS A 463 33.46 -22.69 11.77
C LYS A 463 34.96 -22.42 11.58
N HIS A 464 35.66 -23.24 10.78
CA HIS A 464 37.07 -23.07 10.42
C HIS A 464 37.36 -23.59 9.00
N GLY A 465 37.98 -22.76 8.17
CA GLY A 465 38.70 -23.11 6.95
C GLY A 465 37.81 -23.40 5.72
N ALA A 466 37.47 -22.37 4.95
CA ALA A 466 36.82 -22.55 3.66
C ALA A 466 37.84 -23.01 2.60
N GLN A 467 37.86 -24.31 2.27
CA GLN A 467 38.38 -24.74 0.98
C GLN A 467 37.38 -24.38 -0.11
N SER A 468 37.88 -23.70 -1.13
CA SER A 468 37.20 -23.32 -2.38
C SER A 468 36.29 -24.43 -2.90
N VAL A 469 34.98 -24.21 -2.85
CA VAL A 469 33.98 -25.06 -3.53
C VAL A 469 33.76 -24.46 -4.92
N SER A 470 34.27 -25.13 -5.96
CA SER A 470 33.94 -24.78 -7.34
C SER A 470 32.49 -25.18 -7.62
N LEU A 471 31.63 -24.21 -7.93
CA LEU A 471 30.23 -24.44 -8.28
C LEU A 471 30.01 -24.32 -9.80
N PRO A 472 29.04 -25.05 -10.36
CA PRO A 472 28.80 -25.08 -11.81
C PRO A 472 28.26 -23.73 -12.31
N ASP A 473 28.51 -23.44 -13.59
CA ASP A 473 27.93 -22.31 -14.31
C ASP A 473 26.41 -22.40 -14.30
N LEU A 474 25.78 -21.70 -13.36
CA LEU A 474 24.39 -21.27 -13.54
C LEU A 474 24.41 -20.07 -14.49
N HIS A 475 23.72 -20.22 -15.61
CA HIS A 475 23.41 -19.14 -16.54
C HIS A 475 23.02 -17.88 -15.76
N ARG A 476 23.84 -16.84 -15.92
CA ARG A 476 23.50 -15.48 -15.51
C ARG A 476 22.37 -15.02 -16.41
N ASP A 477 21.13 -15.22 -15.97
CA ASP A 477 20.03 -14.48 -16.55
C ASP A 477 20.02 -13.11 -15.88
N THR A 478 20.76 -12.16 -16.46
CA THR A 478 20.86 -10.77 -15.99
C THR A 478 19.58 -9.97 -16.17
N ASN A 479 18.52 -10.59 -16.71
CA ASN A 479 17.25 -9.98 -17.05
C ASN A 479 16.08 -10.42 -16.15
N TYR A 480 16.32 -11.03 -14.98
CA TYR A 480 15.21 -11.36 -14.09
C TYR A 480 14.66 -10.10 -13.39
N ASP A 481 13.73 -9.44 -14.08
CA ASP A 481 12.88 -8.40 -13.54
C ASP A 481 11.46 -8.96 -13.43
N ALA A 482 11.08 -9.40 -12.22
CA ALA A 482 9.78 -9.99 -11.93
C ALA A 482 8.58 -9.07 -12.22
N TRP A 483 8.83 -7.81 -12.59
CA TRP A 483 7.83 -6.80 -12.88
C TRP A 483 8.01 -6.14 -14.25
N GLU A 484 8.89 -6.64 -15.11
CA GLU A 484 9.13 -6.06 -16.45
C GLU A 484 7.81 -5.90 -17.25
N GLY A 485 6.88 -6.86 -17.10
CA GLY A 485 5.54 -6.83 -17.71
C GLY A 485 4.41 -6.28 -16.81
N LEU A 486 4.68 -5.87 -15.58
CA LEU A 486 3.68 -5.35 -14.62
C LEU A 486 3.86 -3.86 -14.31
N ARG A 487 4.99 -3.26 -14.70
CA ARG A 487 5.24 -1.82 -14.58
C ARG A 487 4.32 -1.08 -15.56
N LYS A 488 3.41 -0.27 -15.04
CA LYS A 488 3.03 0.97 -15.74
C LYS A 488 4.33 1.80 -15.72
N ASP A 489 5.04 1.91 -16.84
CA ASP A 489 6.40 2.45 -16.83
C ASP A 489 6.39 3.95 -16.47
N GLU A 490 6.47 4.21 -15.15
CA GLU A 490 6.52 5.50 -14.46
C GLU A 490 7.95 6.05 -14.42
N ARG A 491 8.94 5.37 -15.03
CA ARG A 491 10.34 5.82 -15.12
C ARG A 491 10.53 7.17 -15.85
N VAL A 492 9.45 7.72 -16.41
CA VAL A 492 9.40 9.02 -17.08
C VAL A 492 8.17 9.83 -16.65
N LEU A 493 7.89 9.89 -15.36
CA LEU A 493 7.14 11.01 -14.78
C LEU A 493 8.13 11.89 -14.01
N PRO A 494 8.08 13.23 -14.15
CA PRO A 494 8.97 14.10 -13.41
C PRO A 494 8.82 13.80 -11.92
N LEU A 495 9.95 13.58 -11.24
CA LEU A 495 10.06 13.71 -9.80
C LEU A 495 9.25 14.94 -9.39
N THR A 496 8.24 14.72 -8.55
CA THR A 496 7.33 15.74 -8.05
C THR A 496 8.10 17.00 -7.68
N SER A 497 7.97 18.06 -8.48
CA SER A 497 8.48 19.38 -8.09
C SER A 497 7.42 20.04 -7.20
N ASP A 498 7.67 20.07 -5.88
CA ASP A 498 7.30 21.04 -4.84
C ASP A 498 5.94 21.78 -4.84
N ALA A 499 4.96 21.47 -5.70
CA ALA A 499 3.85 22.38 -5.97
C ALA A 499 2.47 21.94 -5.42
N ASP A 500 2.31 20.77 -4.81
CA ASP A 500 0.98 20.21 -4.47
C ASP A 500 0.29 20.77 -3.20
N ALA A 501 0.75 21.89 -2.63
CA ALA A 501 0.31 22.40 -1.33
C ALA A 501 -0.99 23.26 -1.31
N ASP A 502 -1.35 23.94 -2.41
CA ASP A 502 -2.27 25.08 -2.33
C ASP A 502 -3.62 24.86 -3.04
N PHE A 503 -4.60 24.19 -2.41
CA PHE A 503 -6.00 24.33 -2.87
C PHE A 503 -7.17 24.20 -1.86
N PHE A 504 -6.97 23.92 -0.56
CA PHE A 504 -8.12 23.91 0.39
C PHE A 504 -8.27 25.21 1.21
N SER A 505 -7.97 26.38 0.62
CA SER A 505 -8.30 27.69 1.19
C SER A 505 -9.28 28.42 0.26
N PRO A 506 -10.52 28.70 0.69
CA PRO A 506 -11.43 29.54 -0.07
C PRO A 506 -11.13 31.02 0.21
N THR A 507 -10.48 31.71 -0.72
CA THR A 507 -10.30 33.17 -0.63
C THR A 507 -11.64 33.85 -0.85
N ALA A 508 -12.09 34.58 0.17
CA ALA A 508 -13.32 35.37 0.16
C ALA A 508 -13.25 36.50 -0.89
N LEU A 509 -14.30 36.60 -1.72
CA LEU A 509 -14.60 37.77 -2.54
C LEU A 509 -14.98 38.94 -1.63
N GLY A 510 -14.06 39.89 -1.46
CA GLY A 510 -14.31 41.20 -0.87
C GLY A 510 -14.51 42.25 -1.97
N SER A 511 -15.75 42.69 -2.13
CA SER A 511 -16.16 43.87 -2.88
C SER A 511 -15.39 45.13 -2.49
N GLN A 512 -14.88 45.89 -3.46
CA GLN A 512 -14.86 47.35 -3.37
C GLN A 512 -15.13 47.99 -4.73
N GLY A 513 -16.18 48.81 -4.74
CA GLY A 513 -16.59 49.61 -5.87
C GLY A 513 -15.69 50.83 -6.08
N THR A 514 -15.80 51.35 -7.29
CA THR A 514 -15.50 52.72 -7.71
C THR A 514 -15.87 53.76 -6.65
N GLN A 515 -14.91 54.63 -6.30
CA GLN A 515 -15.09 56.08 -6.30
C GLN A 515 -13.74 56.80 -6.19
N THR A 516 -13.58 57.78 -7.10
CA THR A 516 -12.57 58.85 -7.24
C THR A 516 -11.12 58.49 -7.44
#